data_AF-E3GPL4-F1
#
_entry.id   AF-E3GPL4-F1
#
_cell.length_a   1.000
_cell.length_b   1.000
_cell.length_c   1.000
_cell.angle_alpha   90.00
_cell.angle_beta   90.00
_cell.angle_gamma   90.00
#
_symmetry.space_group_name_H-M   'P 1'
#
loop_
_entity.id
_entity.type
_entity.pdbx_description
1 polymer ?
#
loop_
_entity_poly.entity_id
_entity_poly.type
_entity_poly.pdbx_seq_one_letter_code
_entity_poly.pdbx_strand_id
1 'polypeptide(L)'
;MKKKLLTVLALLAVCCLMFFGCSAKEMASEEIPLSERSIEEQIQNGRSDIFKEYDNIKAFRAVYQNDLRTMNGLVDPHKYDIVLKNLEYEYPQIQESSKVTAAYKKIDKDKYVLKYYDSFEEYGELKESDLAALNESGKAQGITYKPTIAELVPEQENIRAYYEKIV
;
A
#
# COMPACT_ATOMS: atom_id res chain seq x y z
N MET A 1 12.77 40.70 -69.40
CA MET A 1 13.38 40.91 -68.06
C MET A 1 12.23 41.37 -67.16
N LYS A 2 11.78 40.68 -66.11
CA LYS A 2 12.48 40.04 -65.00
C LYS A 2 11.81 38.68 -64.71
N LYS A 3 12.46 37.61 -65.18
CA LYS A 3 12.36 36.27 -64.58
C LYS A 3 12.97 36.35 -63.17
N LYS A 4 12.57 35.44 -62.29
CA LYS A 4 13.06 35.26 -60.90
C LYS A 4 12.38 36.15 -59.85
N LEU A 5 11.12 35.88 -59.49
CA LEU A 5 10.61 36.36 -58.19
C LEU A 5 9.46 35.54 -57.57
N LEU A 6 9.14 34.34 -58.08
CA LEU A 6 7.98 33.57 -57.60
C LEU A 6 8.28 32.12 -57.23
N THR A 7 9.56 31.74 -57.16
CA THR A 7 10.01 30.40 -56.76
C THR A 7 10.85 30.39 -55.48
N VAL A 8 10.93 31.51 -54.75
CA VAL A 8 11.63 31.60 -53.45
C VAL A 8 10.66 31.75 -52.28
N LEU A 9 9.38 32.10 -52.51
CA LEU A 9 8.38 32.23 -51.43
C LEU A 9 7.63 30.93 -51.10
N ALA A 10 7.69 29.88 -51.93
CA ALA A 10 7.02 28.62 -51.64
C ALA A 10 7.91 27.59 -50.91
N LEU A 11 9.23 27.80 -50.86
CA LEU A 11 10.16 26.90 -50.18
C LEU A 11 10.56 27.37 -48.77
N LEU A 12 10.18 28.59 -48.36
CA LEU A 12 10.43 29.10 -47.01
C LEU A 12 9.27 28.84 -46.03
N ALA A 13 8.07 28.50 -46.53
CA ALA A 13 6.90 28.27 -45.69
C ALA A 13 6.78 26.83 -45.13
N VAL A 14 7.62 25.89 -45.60
CA VAL A 14 7.60 24.49 -45.14
C VAL A 14 8.73 24.17 -44.14
N CYS A 15 9.74 25.04 -43.99
CA CYS A 15 10.79 24.87 -42.97
C CYS A 15 10.50 25.59 -41.63
N CYS A 16 9.46 26.44 -41.54
CA CYS A 16 9.12 27.14 -40.30
C CYS A 16 8.02 26.48 -39.46
N LEU A 17 7.37 25.41 -39.95
CA LEU A 17 6.39 24.65 -39.17
C LEU A 17 7.01 23.47 -38.39
N MET A 18 8.32 23.24 -38.49
CA MET A 18 9.03 22.19 -37.75
C MET A 18 9.73 22.69 -36.47
N PHE A 19 9.61 23.99 -36.11
CA PHE A 19 10.28 24.56 -34.93
C PHE A 19 9.37 25.31 -33.94
N PHE A 20 8.05 25.26 -34.12
CA PHE A 20 7.08 25.60 -33.07
C PHE A 20 6.19 24.39 -32.71
N GLY A 21 6.77 23.19 -32.78
CA GLY A 21 6.53 22.23 -31.73
C GLY A 21 7.13 22.80 -30.45
N CYS A 22 6.41 23.75 -29.84
CA CYS A 22 6.39 23.86 -28.39
C CYS A 22 5.89 22.48 -27.95
N SER A 23 6.80 21.51 -27.91
CA SER A 23 6.75 20.51 -26.88
C SER A 23 6.70 21.38 -25.62
N ALA A 24 5.48 21.63 -25.16
CA ALA A 24 5.18 21.26 -23.80
C ALA A 24 5.90 19.91 -23.66
N LYS A 25 7.11 19.96 -23.11
CA LYS A 25 7.47 18.95 -22.13
C LYS A 25 6.17 18.83 -21.37
N GLU A 26 5.44 17.74 -21.60
CA GLU A 26 4.75 17.13 -20.48
C GLU A 26 5.79 17.28 -19.38
N MET A 27 5.54 18.23 -18.48
CA MET A 27 6.21 18.19 -17.21
C MET A 27 5.88 16.77 -16.83
N ALA A 28 6.88 15.89 -16.90
CA ALA A 28 6.78 14.57 -16.32
C ALA A 28 6.24 14.91 -14.95
N SER A 29 4.93 14.66 -14.76
CA SER A 29 4.27 15.10 -13.54
C SER A 29 5.15 14.48 -12.50
N GLU A 30 5.86 15.30 -11.71
CA GLU A 30 6.78 14.78 -10.71
C GLU A 30 5.93 13.78 -9.94
N GLU A 31 6.15 12.49 -10.18
CA GLU A 31 5.27 11.47 -9.66
C GLU A 31 5.54 11.55 -8.18
N ILE A 32 4.61 12.17 -7.44
CA ILE A 32 4.74 12.38 -6.01
C ILE A 32 5.14 11.03 -5.43
N PRO A 33 6.35 10.94 -4.82
CA PRO A 33 6.84 9.71 -4.23
C PRO A 33 5.73 9.11 -3.37
N LEU A 34 5.60 7.78 -3.37
CA LEU A 34 4.50 7.13 -2.68
C LEU A 34 4.46 7.45 -1.17
N SER A 35 5.61 7.72 -0.57
CA SER A 35 5.75 8.19 0.82
C SER A 35 5.22 9.61 1.06
N GLU A 36 5.15 10.43 0.02
CA GLU A 36 4.70 11.82 0.07
C GLU A 36 3.19 11.98 -0.22
N ARG A 37 2.51 10.90 -0.64
CA ARG A 37 1.04 10.91 -0.83
C ARG A 37 0.31 10.77 0.51
N SER A 38 -0.82 11.45 0.64
CA SER A 38 -1.69 11.27 1.81
C SER A 38 -2.19 9.83 1.91
N ILE A 39 -2.53 9.41 3.13
CA ILE A 39 -3.13 8.10 3.40
C ILE A 39 -4.42 7.92 2.59
N GLU A 40 -5.23 8.97 2.54
CA GLU A 40 -6.51 9.02 1.83
C GLU A 40 -6.31 8.73 0.35
N GLU A 41 -5.34 9.40 -0.29
CA GLU A 41 -5.01 9.19 -1.70
C GLU A 41 -4.50 7.77 -1.95
N GLN A 42 -3.65 7.23 -1.08
CA GLN A 42 -3.17 5.86 -1.23
C GLN A 42 -4.31 4.84 -1.16
N ILE A 43 -5.25 5.02 -0.22
CA ILE A 43 -6.43 4.13 -0.06
C ILE A 43 -7.40 4.28 -1.24
N GLN A 44 -7.74 5.51 -1.63
CA GLN A 44 -8.67 5.80 -2.72
C GLN A 44 -8.14 5.31 -4.07
N ASN A 45 -6.82 5.32 -4.27
CA ASN A 45 -6.17 4.71 -5.43
C ASN A 45 -6.10 3.17 -5.36
N GLY A 46 -6.81 2.54 -4.41
CA GLY A 46 -6.97 1.09 -4.34
C GLY A 46 -5.73 0.33 -3.88
N ARG A 47 -4.71 1.00 -3.33
CA ARG A 47 -3.44 0.37 -2.93
C ARG A 47 -3.65 -0.71 -1.85
N SER A 48 -2.82 -1.75 -1.93
CA SER A 48 -2.75 -2.81 -0.92
C SER A 48 -1.79 -2.49 0.21
N ASP A 49 -0.68 -1.82 -0.10
CA ASP A 49 0.32 -1.36 0.87
C ASP A 49 0.28 0.17 0.92
N ILE A 50 0.25 0.71 2.14
CA ILE A 50 0.09 2.14 2.45
C ILE A 50 1.24 2.54 3.36
N PHE A 51 1.86 3.69 3.07
CA PHE A 51 3.03 4.17 3.80
C PHE A 51 2.76 5.53 4.45
N LYS A 52 3.28 5.72 5.66
CA LYS A 52 3.32 7.03 6.32
C LYS A 52 4.60 7.19 7.11
N GLU A 53 5.25 8.33 6.94
CA GLU A 53 6.45 8.71 7.69
C GLU A 53 6.07 9.50 8.96
N TYR A 54 6.88 9.32 9.99
CA TYR A 54 6.80 10.02 11.26
C TYR A 54 8.20 10.50 11.64
N ASP A 55 8.27 11.65 12.29
CA ASP A 55 9.52 12.23 12.78
C ASP A 55 10.29 11.26 13.69
N ASN A 56 9.55 10.43 14.45
CA ASN A 56 10.11 9.39 15.29
C ASN A 56 9.05 8.41 15.82
N ILE A 57 9.52 7.38 16.54
CA ILE A 57 8.68 6.36 17.17
C ILE A 57 7.68 6.94 18.18
N LYS A 58 8.02 8.02 18.90
CA LYS A 58 7.09 8.67 19.84
C LYS A 58 5.95 9.36 19.09
N ALA A 59 6.26 10.05 18.00
CA ALA A 59 5.27 10.66 17.12
C ALA A 59 4.33 9.60 16.52
N PHE A 60 4.89 8.47 16.05
CA PHE A 60 4.09 7.32 15.59
C PHE A 60 3.15 6.81 16.69
N ARG A 61 3.69 6.43 17.86
CA ARG A 61 2.91 5.85 18.98
C ARG A 61 1.78 6.76 19.44
N ALA A 62 1.97 8.08 19.37
CA ALA A 62 0.96 9.06 19.78
C ALA A 62 -0.28 9.07 18.89
N VAL A 63 -0.18 8.69 17.61
CA VAL A 63 -1.28 8.81 16.64
C VAL A 63 -1.67 7.50 15.97
N TYR A 64 -0.86 6.45 16.07
CA TYR A 64 -1.04 5.16 15.38
C TYR A 64 -2.47 4.60 15.46
N GLN A 65 -3.07 4.54 16.65
CA GLN A 65 -4.42 4.01 16.82
C GLN A 65 -5.47 4.87 16.10
N ASN A 66 -5.29 6.20 16.10
CA ASN A 66 -6.16 7.09 15.36
C ASN A 66 -5.96 6.98 13.85
N ASP A 67 -4.73 6.78 13.39
CA ASP A 67 -4.41 6.55 11.99
C ASP A 67 -5.04 5.25 11.48
N LEU A 68 -4.90 4.13 12.22
CA LEU A 68 -5.58 2.87 11.90
C LEU A 68 -7.10 3.02 11.83
N ARG A 69 -7.69 3.70 12.82
CA ARG A 69 -9.14 3.95 12.83
C ARG A 69 -9.57 4.77 11.62
N THR A 70 -8.82 5.81 11.27
CA THR A 70 -9.10 6.67 10.11
C THR A 70 -9.01 5.88 8.82
N MET A 71 -7.93 5.11 8.64
CA MET A 71 -7.74 4.24 7.48
C MET A 71 -8.86 3.20 7.32
N ASN A 72 -9.23 2.51 8.39
CA ASN A 72 -10.33 1.56 8.35
C ASN A 72 -11.69 2.23 8.07
N GLY A 73 -11.86 3.50 8.42
CA GLY A 73 -13.03 4.30 8.05
C GLY A 73 -13.09 4.70 6.57
N LEU A 74 -12.00 4.52 5.81
CA LEU A 74 -11.90 4.86 4.39
C LEU A 74 -12.09 3.64 3.47
N VAL A 75 -12.21 2.43 4.02
CA VAL A 75 -12.46 1.20 3.27
C VAL A 75 -13.82 0.60 3.64
N ASP A 76 -14.37 -0.25 2.78
CA ASP A 76 -15.58 -1.02 3.09
C ASP A 76 -15.26 -2.02 4.23
N PRO A 77 -15.82 -1.85 5.44
CA PRO A 77 -15.48 -2.68 6.59
C PRO A 77 -15.94 -4.13 6.44
N HIS A 78 -16.84 -4.43 5.49
CA HIS A 78 -17.26 -5.80 5.19
C HIS A 78 -16.28 -6.50 4.25
N LYS A 79 -15.47 -5.77 3.48
CA LYS A 79 -14.56 -6.33 2.48
C LYS A 79 -13.10 -6.24 2.87
N TYR A 80 -12.72 -5.19 3.59
CA TYR A 80 -11.32 -4.91 3.86
C TYR A 80 -11.08 -4.56 5.32
N ASP A 81 -9.90 -4.90 5.81
CA ASP A 81 -9.29 -4.33 7.02
C ASP A 81 -7.95 -3.69 6.65
N ILE A 82 -7.55 -2.62 7.32
CA ILE A 82 -6.20 -2.09 7.26
C ILE A 82 -5.48 -2.42 8.57
N VAL A 83 -4.32 -3.05 8.46
CA VAL A 83 -3.49 -3.47 9.59
C VAL A 83 -2.07 -2.92 9.49
N LEU A 84 -1.41 -2.71 10.63
CA LEU A 84 0.01 -2.39 10.65
C LEU A 84 0.83 -3.63 10.29
N LYS A 85 1.71 -3.51 9.29
CA LYS A 85 2.56 -4.59 8.78
C LYS A 85 3.99 -4.47 9.28
N ASN A 86 4.58 -3.28 9.18
CA ASN A 86 5.99 -3.08 9.53
C ASN A 86 6.28 -1.64 9.99
N LEU A 87 7.37 -1.47 10.74
CA LEU A 87 7.99 -0.18 11.04
C LEU A 87 9.46 -0.22 10.57
N GLU A 88 9.82 0.68 9.67
CA GLU A 88 11.18 0.84 9.16
C GLU A 88 11.81 2.10 9.77
N TYR A 89 13.06 1.98 10.20
CA TYR A 89 13.81 3.08 10.83
C TYR A 89 14.88 3.56 9.86
N GLU A 90 15.04 4.89 9.74
CA GLU A 90 16.02 5.51 8.83
C GLU A 90 17.47 5.05 9.09
N TYR A 91 17.78 4.71 10.35
CA TYR A 91 19.09 4.18 10.75
C TYR A 91 18.97 2.78 11.35
N PRO A 92 19.96 1.89 11.12
CA PRO A 92 19.94 0.52 11.62
C PRO A 92 20.01 0.43 13.15
N GLN A 93 20.43 1.50 13.83
CA GLN A 93 20.33 1.63 15.28
C GLN A 93 19.08 2.43 15.62
N ILE A 94 18.17 1.83 16.37
CA ILE A 94 16.95 2.48 16.84
C ILE A 94 17.35 3.57 17.83
N GLN A 95 17.37 4.82 17.36
CA GLN A 95 17.44 5.99 18.20
C GLN A 95 16.02 6.54 18.37
N GLU A 96 15.69 7.05 19.55
CA GLU A 96 14.35 7.62 19.79
C GLU A 96 14.01 8.78 18.86
N SER A 97 15.03 9.42 18.26
CA SER A 97 14.89 10.49 17.28
C SER A 97 14.92 10.03 15.81
N SER A 98 15.12 8.75 15.54
CA SER A 98 15.15 8.22 14.17
C SER A 98 13.76 8.34 13.54
N LYS A 99 13.69 8.83 12.30
CA LYS A 99 12.45 8.77 11.52
C LYS A 99 11.97 7.34 11.39
N VAL A 100 10.65 7.20 11.39
CA VAL A 100 9.96 5.91 11.27
C VAL A 100 9.03 5.96 10.09
N THR A 101 9.12 4.96 9.21
CA THR A 101 8.15 4.72 8.14
C THR A 101 7.27 3.54 8.55
N ALA A 102 5.98 3.80 8.76
CA ALA A 102 5.01 2.74 9.01
C ALA A 102 4.44 2.24 7.69
N ALA A 103 4.50 0.92 7.50
CA ALA A 103 3.83 0.23 6.41
C ALA A 103 2.55 -0.42 6.93
N TYR A 104 1.43 -0.08 6.32
CA TYR A 104 0.13 -0.68 6.55
C TYR A 104 -0.28 -1.54 5.35
N LYS A 105 -1.11 -2.55 5.60
CA LYS A 105 -1.60 -3.46 4.58
C LYS A 105 -3.12 -3.54 4.62
N LYS A 106 -3.74 -3.39 3.46
CA LYS A 106 -5.14 -3.69 3.22
C LYS A 106 -5.30 -5.19 3.03
N ILE A 107 -6.10 -5.80 3.89
CA ILE A 107 -6.42 -7.22 3.91
C ILE A 107 -7.80 -7.40 3.31
N ASP A 108 -7.89 -8.26 2.30
CA ASP A 108 -9.15 -8.68 1.69
C ASP A 108 -9.78 -9.80 2.53
N LYS A 109 -10.95 -9.53 3.10
CA LYS A 109 -11.71 -10.45 3.96
C LYS A 109 -12.37 -11.59 3.19
N ASP A 110 -12.61 -11.40 1.89
CA ASP A 110 -13.08 -12.49 1.03
C ASP A 110 -11.95 -13.49 0.76
N LYS A 111 -10.69 -13.04 0.87
CA LYS A 111 -9.51 -13.87 0.64
C LYS A 111 -8.88 -14.41 1.92
N TYR A 112 -8.89 -13.66 3.02
CA TYR A 112 -8.18 -14.02 4.24
C TYR A 112 -9.08 -13.92 5.48
N VAL A 113 -8.92 -14.90 6.37
CA VAL A 113 -9.34 -14.79 7.77
C VAL A 113 -8.10 -14.51 8.61
N LEU A 114 -8.17 -13.46 9.44
CA LEU A 114 -7.11 -13.14 10.40
C LEU A 114 -7.45 -13.74 11.77
N LYS A 115 -6.44 -14.32 12.42
CA LYS A 115 -6.50 -14.67 13.85
C LYS A 115 -5.31 -14.07 14.57
N TYR A 116 -5.52 -13.71 15.84
CA TYR A 116 -4.50 -13.17 16.72
C TYR A 116 -4.24 -14.16 17.85
N TYR A 117 -2.97 -14.33 18.20
CA TYR A 117 -2.48 -15.21 19.25
C TYR A 117 -1.55 -14.41 20.15
N ASP A 118 -1.49 -14.74 21.43
CA ASP A 118 -0.64 -14.07 22.40
C ASP A 118 0.85 -14.34 22.14
N SER A 119 1.20 -15.46 21.50
CA SER A 119 2.60 -15.79 21.16
C SER A 119 2.73 -16.77 20.00
N PHE A 120 3.97 -16.98 19.52
CA PHE A 120 4.25 -18.03 18.53
C PHE A 120 4.09 -19.44 19.09
N GLU A 121 4.26 -19.63 20.41
CA GLU A 121 4.03 -20.90 21.09
C GLU A 121 2.54 -21.25 21.04
N GLU A 122 1.67 -20.31 21.42
CA GLU A 122 0.22 -20.49 21.35
C GLU A 122 -0.24 -20.72 19.89
N TYR A 123 0.27 -19.95 18.93
CA TYR A 123 0.01 -20.22 17.52
C TYR A 123 0.41 -21.65 17.13
N GLY A 124 1.57 -22.12 17.59
CA GLY A 124 2.04 -23.49 17.33
C GLY A 124 1.10 -24.57 17.88
N GLU A 125 0.53 -24.34 19.05
CA GLU A 125 -0.41 -25.25 19.71
C GLU A 125 -1.81 -25.25 19.09
N LEU A 126 -2.29 -24.06 18.68
CA LEU A 126 -3.69 -23.87 18.27
C LEU A 126 -3.91 -23.85 16.76
N LYS A 127 -2.87 -23.64 15.93
CA LYS A 127 -3.07 -23.41 14.48
C LYS A 127 -3.84 -24.52 13.76
N GLU A 128 -3.64 -25.78 14.15
CA GLU A 128 -4.25 -26.94 13.47
C GLU A 128 -5.71 -27.12 13.88
N SER A 129 -6.03 -26.95 15.17
CA SER A 129 -7.41 -27.00 15.67
C SER A 129 -8.22 -25.81 15.14
N ASP A 130 -7.61 -24.63 15.10
CA ASP A 130 -8.20 -23.44 14.50
C ASP A 130 -8.45 -23.59 13.00
N LEU A 131 -7.49 -24.16 12.27
CA LEU A 131 -7.64 -24.45 10.85
C LEU A 131 -8.79 -25.43 10.61
N ALA A 132 -8.88 -26.49 11.42
CA ALA A 132 -9.97 -27.47 11.34
C ALA A 132 -11.33 -26.81 11.60
N ALA A 133 -11.42 -25.94 12.61
CA ALA A 133 -12.65 -25.20 12.90
C ALA A 133 -13.05 -24.24 11.76
N LEU A 134 -12.08 -23.53 11.17
CA LEU A 134 -12.32 -22.68 10.00
C LEU A 134 -12.82 -23.50 8.80
N ASN A 135 -12.19 -24.65 8.53
CA ASN A 135 -12.60 -25.54 7.44
C ASN A 135 -14.00 -26.11 7.64
N GLU A 136 -14.35 -26.53 8.86
CA GLU A 136 -15.71 -27.00 9.13
C GLU A 136 -16.75 -25.89 8.95
N SER A 137 -16.41 -24.64 9.31
CA SER A 137 -17.31 -23.49 9.10
C SER A 137 -17.55 -23.14 7.63
N GLY A 138 -16.52 -23.32 6.77
CA GLY A 138 -16.57 -23.02 5.34
C GLY A 138 -17.15 -24.16 4.48
N LYS A 139 -17.23 -25.37 5.01
CA LYS A 139 -17.57 -26.61 4.29
C LYS A 139 -18.90 -26.56 3.55
N ALA A 140 -19.95 -26.03 4.18
CA ALA A 140 -21.27 -25.90 3.55
C ALA A 140 -21.28 -24.95 2.33
N GLN A 141 -20.28 -24.08 2.23
CA GLN A 141 -20.10 -23.12 1.14
C GLN A 141 -19.05 -23.60 0.12
N GLY A 142 -18.51 -24.83 0.27
CA GLY A 142 -17.44 -25.35 -0.57
C GLY A 142 -16.09 -24.66 -0.34
N ILE A 143 -15.89 -24.02 0.81
CA ILE A 143 -14.69 -23.25 1.13
C ILE A 143 -13.75 -24.10 1.96
N THR A 144 -12.45 -24.09 1.61
CA THR A 144 -11.36 -24.58 2.45
C THR A 144 -10.39 -23.44 2.75
N TYR A 145 -9.61 -23.57 3.81
CA TYR A 145 -8.59 -22.62 4.22
C TYR A 145 -7.24 -23.32 4.31
N LYS A 146 -6.16 -22.55 4.14
CA LYS A 146 -4.80 -22.95 4.51
C LYS A 146 -4.11 -21.85 5.31
N PRO A 147 -3.23 -22.20 6.26
CA PRO A 147 -2.34 -21.22 6.87
C PRO A 147 -1.36 -20.72 5.81
N THR A 148 -1.00 -19.43 5.87
CA THR A 148 -0.04 -18.83 4.93
C THR A 148 1.16 -18.24 5.66
N ILE A 149 0.94 -17.20 6.44
CA ILE A 149 1.97 -16.53 7.22
C ILE A 149 1.45 -16.27 8.63
N ALA A 150 2.37 -16.30 9.59
CA ALA A 150 2.17 -15.78 10.94
C ALA A 150 3.33 -14.82 11.23
N GLU A 151 3.00 -13.63 11.73
CA GLU A 151 3.98 -12.56 11.95
C GLU A 151 3.71 -11.85 13.27
N LEU A 152 4.77 -11.34 13.89
CA LEU A 152 4.67 -10.46 15.06
C LEU A 152 4.00 -9.15 14.62
N VAL A 153 3.02 -8.68 15.38
CA VAL A 153 2.42 -7.38 15.12
C VAL A 153 3.34 -6.30 15.67
N PRO A 154 3.76 -5.31 14.86
CA PRO A 154 4.67 -4.28 15.36
C PRO A 154 4.05 -3.55 16.55
N GLU A 155 4.89 -3.26 17.55
CA GLU A 155 4.51 -2.57 18.80
C GLU A 155 3.51 -3.34 19.68
N GLN A 156 3.26 -4.62 19.38
CA GLN A 156 2.46 -5.53 20.19
C GLN A 156 3.24 -6.82 20.42
N GLU A 157 2.88 -7.54 21.48
CA GLU A 157 3.50 -8.84 21.80
C GLU A 157 2.76 -10.01 21.14
N ASN A 158 1.67 -9.74 20.42
CA ASN A 158 0.83 -10.77 19.79
C ASN A 158 1.28 -11.12 18.36
N ILE A 159 0.83 -12.28 17.91
CA ILE A 159 1.04 -12.83 16.57
C ILE A 159 -0.24 -12.70 15.77
N ARG A 160 -0.14 -12.22 14.53
CA ARG A 160 -1.21 -12.25 13.55
C ARG A 160 -0.96 -13.36 12.54
N ALA A 161 -1.89 -14.31 12.46
CA ALA A 161 -1.87 -15.37 11.45
C ALA A 161 -2.92 -15.15 10.37
N TYR A 162 -2.58 -15.58 9.15
CA TYR A 162 -3.38 -15.40 7.95
C TYR A 162 -3.81 -16.76 7.40
N TYR A 163 -5.12 -16.98 7.36
CA TYR A 163 -5.73 -18.16 6.77
C TYR A 163 -6.32 -17.78 5.41
N GLU A 164 -5.67 -18.23 4.33
CA GLU A 164 -6.11 -17.96 2.96
C GLU A 164 -7.24 -18.90 2.58
N LYS A 165 -8.32 -18.32 2.05
CA LYS A 165 -9.42 -19.03 1.43
C LYS A 165 -8.95 -19.69 0.13
N ILE A 166 -9.20 -20.99 0.03
CA ILE A 166 -9.06 -21.81 -1.17
C ILE A 166 -10.47 -22.23 -1.59
N VAL A 167 -10.84 -21.88 -2.82
CA VAL A 167 -12.09 -22.31 -3.46
C VAL A 167 -11.75 -23.34 -4.53
#